data_AF-A0A8C3U6H8-F1
#
_entry.id   AF-A0A8C3U6H8-F1
#
_cell.length_a   1.000
_cell.length_b   1.000
_cell.length_c   1.000
_cell.angle_alpha   90.00
_cell.angle_beta   90.00
_cell.angle_gamma   90.00
#
_symmetry.space_group_name_H-M   'P 1'
#
loop_
_entity.id
_entity.type
_entity.pdbx_description
1 polymer ?
#
loop_
_entity_poly.entity_id
_entity_poly.type
_entity_poly.pdbx_seq_one_letter_code
_entity_poly.pdbx_strand_id
1 'polypeptide(L)' 'MMPGGLSDTKPATPEVQQLVNQVKPQFESRANMNCVVFTAVVYKTQVVAGTMYFIKVCIYCRRERFGIK' A
#
# COMPACT_ATOMS: atom_id res chain seq x y z
N MET A 1 -12.53 1.96 20.61
CA MET A 1 -11.76 1.11 19.67
C MET A 1 -11.25 -0.08 20.47
N MET A 2 -11.58 -1.32 20.08
CA MET A 2 -11.08 -2.50 20.79
C MET A 2 -9.74 -2.94 20.18
N PRO A 3 -8.70 -3.24 20.99
CA PRO A 3 -7.48 -3.86 20.48
C PRO A 3 -7.80 -5.11 19.66
N GLY A 4 -7.14 -5.28 18.52
CA GLY A 4 -7.40 -6.37 17.57
C GLY A 4 -8.61 -6.18 16.66
N GLY A 5 -9.48 -5.19 16.88
CA GLY A 5 -10.58 -4.86 15.96
C GLY A 5 -10.14 -3.94 14.82
N LEU A 6 -10.68 -4.16 13.62
CA LEU A 6 -10.53 -3.22 12.49
C LEU A 6 -11.45 -2.01 12.68
N SER A 7 -10.96 -0.82 12.32
CA SER A 7 -11.77 0.38 12.19
C SER A 7 -12.75 0.30 11.01
N ASP A 8 -13.69 1.23 10.98
CA ASP A 8 -14.46 1.52 9.77
C ASP A 8 -13.53 1.94 8.61
N THR A 9 -14.00 1.69 7.39
CA THR A 9 -13.30 2.10 6.17
C THR A 9 -13.32 3.63 6.04
N LYS A 10 -12.15 4.22 5.78
CA LYS A 10 -11.99 5.66 5.55
C LYS A 10 -11.35 5.92 4.19
N PRO A 11 -11.65 7.04 3.52
CA PRO A 11 -10.92 7.46 2.32
C PRO A 11 -9.45 7.71 2.67
N ALA A 12 -8.54 7.42 1.74
CA ALA A 12 -7.12 7.67 1.97
C ALA A 12 -6.83 9.18 2.11
N THR A 13 -5.97 9.52 3.06
CA THR A 13 -5.48 10.89 3.28
C THR A 13 -4.07 11.05 2.72
N PRO A 14 -3.54 12.28 2.61
CA PRO A 14 -2.15 12.51 2.19
C PRO A 14 -1.12 11.75 3.02
N GLU A 15 -1.34 11.62 4.34
CA GLU A 15 -0.45 10.88 5.24
C GLU A 15 -0.47 9.38 4.92
N VAL A 16 -1.64 8.81 4.63
CA VAL A 16 -1.77 7.40 4.21
C VAL A 16 -1.10 7.18 2.86
N GLN A 17 -1.22 8.12 1.93
CA GLN A 17 -0.50 8.07 0.65
C GLN A 17 1.02 8.12 0.85
N GLN A 18 1.52 8.92 1.79
CA GLN A 18 2.95 8.96 2.12
C GLN A 18 3.44 7.61 2.68
N LEU A 19 2.66 6.94 3.54
CA LEU A 19 2.98 5.58 4.00
C LEU A 19 3.09 4.59 2.82
N VAL A 20 2.12 4.64 1.90
CA VAL A 20 2.12 3.83 0.68
C VAL A 20 3.34 4.12 -0.20
N ASN A 21 3.75 5.39 -0.33
CA ASN A 21 4.94 5.78 -1.08
C ASN A 21 6.23 5.23 -0.45
N GLN A 22 6.33 5.21 0.89
CA GLN A 22 7.50 4.67 1.60
C GLN A 22 7.67 3.17 1.39
N VAL A 23 6.58 2.42 1.25
CA VAL A 23 6.62 0.96 1.05
C VAL A 23 6.67 0.54 -0.42
N LYS A 24 6.42 1.47 -1.35
CA LYS A 24 6.42 1.20 -2.80
C LYS A 24 7.70 0.51 -3.29
N PRO A 25 8.93 0.96 -2.95
CA PRO A 25 10.14 0.29 -3.41
C PRO A 25 10.24 -1.18 -2.95
N GLN A 26 9.76 -1.47 -1.73
CA GLN A 26 9.73 -2.83 -1.20
C GLN A 26 8.74 -3.72 -1.96
N PHE A 27 7.58 -3.15 -2.35
CA PHE A 27 6.61 -3.84 -3.19
C PHE A 27 7.17 -4.13 -4.57
N GLU A 28 7.73 -3.13 -5.26
CA GLU A 28 8.29 -3.26 -6.61
C GLU A 28 9.43 -4.30 -6.66
N SER A 29 10.31 -4.29 -5.65
CA SER A 29 11.38 -5.28 -5.51
C SER A 29 10.84 -6.71 -5.32
N ARG A 30 9.84 -6.91 -4.45
CA ARG A 30 9.25 -8.24 -4.19
C ARG A 30 8.41 -8.74 -5.36
N ALA A 31 7.72 -7.84 -6.07
CA ALA A 31 6.88 -8.17 -7.21
C ALA A 31 7.67 -8.31 -8.52
N ASN A 32 8.93 -7.82 -8.56
CA ASN A 32 9.73 -7.67 -9.76
C ASN A 32 8.97 -6.92 -10.87
N MET A 33 8.36 -5.79 -10.51
CA MET A 33 7.58 -4.92 -11.41
C MET A 33 7.85 -3.46 -11.09
N ASN A 34 7.78 -2.61 -12.11
CA ASN A 34 7.82 -1.16 -11.96
C ASN A 34 6.40 -0.59 -12.08
N CYS A 35 5.96 0.19 -11.10
CA CYS A 35 4.61 0.72 -11.00
C CYS A 35 4.59 2.23 -11.25
N VAL A 36 3.91 2.67 -12.31
CA VAL A 36 3.76 4.11 -12.61
C VAL A 36 2.59 4.72 -11.84
N VAL A 37 1.56 3.93 -11.51
CA VAL A 37 0.48 4.35 -10.59
C VAL A 37 0.57 3.53 -9.31
N PHE A 38 0.51 4.21 -8.17
CA PHE A 38 0.57 3.60 -6.85
C PHE A 38 -0.18 4.49 -5.82
N THR A 39 -1.50 4.55 -5.95
CA THR A 39 -2.36 5.53 -5.25
C THR A 39 -3.22 4.85 -4.19
N ALA A 40 -3.16 5.32 -2.96
CA ALA A 40 -4.03 4.89 -1.86
C ALA A 40 -5.47 5.36 -2.11
N VAL A 41 -6.44 4.46 -1.93
CA VAL A 41 -7.87 4.75 -2.19
C VAL A 41 -8.67 4.80 -0.90
N VAL A 42 -8.60 3.72 -0.10
CA VAL A 42 -9.25 3.61 1.20
C VAL A 42 -8.37 2.86 2.17
N TYR A 43 -8.56 3.09 3.47
CA TYR A 43 -7.82 2.39 4.51
C TYR A 43 -8.67 2.05 5.73
N LYS A 44 -8.17 1.10 6.51
CA LYS A 44 -8.61 0.76 7.87
C LYS A 44 -7.39 0.69 8.78
N THR A 45 -7.60 0.86 10.08
CA THR A 45 -6.55 0.69 11.08
C THR A 45 -6.95 -0.34 12.13
N GLN A 46 -5.95 -0.96 12.75
CA GLN A 46 -6.13 -1.90 13.86
C GLN A 46 -5.11 -1.56 14.95
N VAL A 47 -5.59 -1.46 16.18
CA VAL A 47 -4.72 -1.25 17.36
C VAL A 47 -4.18 -2.59 17.82
N VAL A 48 -2.85 -2.71 17.91
CA VAL A 48 -2.09 -3.88 18.40
C VAL A 48 -0.97 -3.36 19.34
N ALA A 49 0.20 -4.01 19.40
CA ALA A 49 1.42 -3.38 19.94
C ALA A 49 1.95 -2.30 18.97
N GLY A 50 1.15 -1.26 18.75
CA GLY A 50 1.31 -0.27 17.68
C GLY A 50 0.02 -0.09 16.88
N THR A 51 0.12 0.51 15.69
CA THR A 51 -1.00 0.66 14.76
C THR A 51 -0.70 -0.05 13.45
N MET A 52 -1.53 -1.03 13.09
CA MET A 52 -1.49 -1.69 11.79
C MET A 52 -2.39 -0.95 10.80
N TYR A 53 -1.91 -0.72 9.59
CA TYR A 53 -2.65 -0.06 8.51
C TYR A 53 -2.99 -1.07 7.41
N PHE A 54 -4.27 -1.15 7.06
CA PHE A 54 -4.77 -1.92 5.92
C PHE A 54 -5.19 -0.94 4.84
N ILE A 55 -4.41 -0.84 3.77
CA ILE A 55 -4.58 0.19 2.74
C ILE A 55 -4.86 -0.47 1.39
N LYS A 56 -5.98 -0.10 0.76
CA LYS A 56 -6.28 -0.49 -0.62
C LYS A 56 -5.57 0.48 -1.56
N VAL A 57 -4.66 -0.05 -2.37
CA VAL A 57 -3.85 0.73 -3.31
C VAL A 57 -4.28 0.39 -4.75
N CYS A 58 -4.60 1.43 -5.52
CA CYS A 58 -4.76 1.33 -6.97
C CYS A 58 -3.37 1.32 -7.61
N ILE A 59 -3.07 0.24 -8.33
CA ILE A 59 -1.76 0.04 -8.95
C ILE A 59 -1.91 -0.10 -10.45
N TYR A 60 -0.95 0.46 -11.18
CA TYR A 60 -0.72 0.13 -12.57
C TYR A 60 0.77 -0.10 -12.74
N CYS A 61 1.14 -1.35 -13.00
CA CYS A 61 2.52 -1.80 -13.08
C CYS A 61 2.78 -2.42 -14.44
N ARG A 62 3.93 -2.05 -15.01
CA ARG A 62 4.42 -2.67 -16.23
C ARG A 62 5.41 -3.75 -15.80
N ARG A 63 5.11 -4.99 -16.16
CA ARG A 63 6.08 -6.07 -16.03
C ARG A 63 7.12 -5.87 -17.12
N GLU A 64 8.37 -5.64 -16.75
CA GLU A 64 9.46 -5.71 -17.71
C GLU A 64 9.49 -7.14 -18.27
N ARG A 65 9.17 -7.29 -19.56
CA ARG A 65 9.46 -8.55 -20.25
C ARG A 65 10.98 -8.65 -20.25
N PHE A 66 11.51 -9.70 -19.62
CA PHE A 66 12.90 -10.12 -19.78
C PHE A 66 13.16 -10.30 -21.28
N GLY A 67 13.70 -9.25 -21.90
CA GLY A 67 14.14 -9.22 -23.28
C GLY A 67 15.65 -9.34 -23.27
N ILE A 68 16.09 -10.58 -23.48
CA ILE A 68 17.34 -11.01 -24.14
C ILE A 68 18.32 -9.85 -24.38
N LYS A 69 19.34 -9.76 -23.53
CA LYS A 69 20.65 -9.26 -23.96
C LYS A 69 21.41 -10.43 -24.60
#